data_AF-A0A9E2QSM7-F1
#
_entry.id   AF-A0A9E2QSM7-F1
#
_cell.length_a   1.000
_cell.length_b   1.000
_cell.length_c   1.000
_cell.angle_alpha   90.00
_cell.angle_beta   90.00
_cell.angle_gamma   90.00
#
_symmetry.space_group_name_H-M   'P 1'
#
loop_
_entity.id
_entity.type
_entity.pdbx_description
1 polymer ?
#
loop_
_entity_poly.entity_id
_entity_poly.type
_entity_poly.pdbx_seq_one_letter_code
_entity_poly.pdbx_strand_id
1 'polypeptide(L)'
;METLRQHIKPGHVYRRSDLEYYSSAIDRHLGMLTKDGSLIKLSQGVYYAPKSSKFGLVPPDDVVLVESFLKDSDFLMVKPNVYNTLGLGLTQLYNTTWVYNHKRKGEFKFNGKSFEFKIKSSFPNQLTKEFLLVDLLNNLDELAEDQNQTIKRIPEKLSSFNNEELMRVAQQYGSGRTKQLLKSIYRNKIQHA
;
A
#
# COMPACT_ATOMS: atom_id res chain seq x y z
N MET A 1 -32.33 -10.86 -11.93
CA MET A 1 -31.86 -10.88 -10.52
C MET A 1 -31.24 -12.19 -10.14
N GLU A 2 -31.90 -13.31 -10.44
CA GLU A 2 -31.40 -14.65 -10.14
C GLU A 2 -30.04 -14.95 -10.79
N THR A 3 -29.90 -14.65 -12.09
CA THR A 3 -28.62 -14.79 -12.83
C THR A 3 -27.48 -13.99 -12.20
N LEU A 4 -27.75 -12.75 -11.76
CA LEU A 4 -26.74 -11.93 -11.09
C LEU A 4 -26.27 -12.56 -9.77
N ARG A 5 -27.19 -13.08 -8.95
CA ARG A 5 -26.84 -13.73 -7.67
C ARG A 5 -25.97 -14.97 -7.87
N GLN A 6 -26.19 -15.75 -8.91
CA GLN A 6 -25.37 -16.93 -9.23
C GLN A 6 -23.89 -16.59 -9.51
N HIS A 7 -23.61 -15.35 -9.92
CA HIS A 7 -22.25 -14.88 -10.21
C HIS A 7 -21.58 -14.17 -9.03
N ILE A 8 -22.32 -13.93 -7.94
CA ILE A 8 -21.79 -13.33 -6.71
C ILE A 8 -21.29 -14.44 -5.80
N LYS A 9 -19.97 -14.49 -5.61
CA LYS A 9 -19.27 -15.46 -4.79
C LYS A 9 -18.86 -14.80 -3.47
N PRO A 10 -19.16 -15.41 -2.31
CA PRO A 10 -18.69 -14.91 -1.03
C PRO A 10 -17.16 -14.72 -1.02
N GLY A 11 -16.71 -13.67 -0.33
CA GLY A 11 -15.31 -13.30 -0.23
C GLY A 11 -14.73 -12.52 -1.41
N HIS A 12 -15.50 -12.27 -2.48
CA HIS A 12 -15.01 -11.55 -3.66
C HIS A 12 -15.35 -10.06 -3.64
N VAL A 13 -14.45 -9.25 -4.22
CA VAL A 13 -14.67 -7.83 -4.48
C VAL A 13 -15.02 -7.66 -5.96
N TYR A 14 -16.11 -6.99 -6.23
CA TYR A 14 -16.66 -6.73 -7.55
C TYR A 14 -16.70 -5.26 -7.84
N ARG A 15 -16.40 -4.89 -9.07
CA ARG A 15 -16.83 -3.62 -9.63
C ARG A 15 -18.24 -3.74 -10.18
N ARG A 16 -18.91 -2.59 -10.32
CA ARG A 16 -20.15 -2.47 -11.10
C ARG A 16 -20.00 -3.12 -12.49
N SER A 17 -18.89 -2.86 -13.19
CA SER A 17 -18.62 -3.37 -14.54
C SER A 17 -18.54 -4.89 -14.60
N ASP A 18 -18.06 -5.54 -13.54
CA ASP A 18 -17.88 -6.99 -13.50
C ASP A 18 -19.23 -7.73 -13.43
N LEU A 19 -20.25 -7.02 -12.97
CA LEU A 19 -21.60 -7.53 -12.75
C LEU A 19 -22.61 -7.06 -13.79
N GLU A 20 -22.23 -6.08 -14.63
CA GLU A 20 -23.11 -5.42 -15.60
C GLU A 20 -23.68 -6.39 -16.63
N TYR A 21 -22.86 -7.34 -17.09
CA TYR A 21 -23.29 -8.35 -18.07
C TYR A 21 -24.43 -9.24 -17.56
N TYR A 22 -24.53 -9.45 -16.24
CA TYR A 22 -25.51 -10.36 -15.64
C TYR A 22 -26.82 -9.68 -15.25
N SER A 23 -27.01 -8.40 -15.64
CA SER A 23 -28.14 -7.61 -15.18
C SER A 23 -28.50 -6.46 -16.13
N SER A 24 -29.72 -6.48 -16.65
CA SER A 24 -30.32 -5.37 -17.43
C SER A 24 -30.61 -4.09 -16.63
N ALA A 25 -30.58 -4.16 -15.29
CA ALA A 25 -30.84 -3.02 -14.39
C ALA A 25 -29.83 -2.99 -13.24
N ILE A 26 -28.53 -2.96 -13.59
CA ILE A 26 -27.43 -3.18 -12.65
C ILE A 26 -27.46 -2.25 -11.43
N ASP A 27 -27.72 -0.96 -11.60
CA ASP A 27 -27.69 -0.01 -10.47
C ASP A 27 -28.83 -0.26 -9.46
N ARG A 28 -30.02 -0.59 -9.96
CA ARG A 28 -31.15 -1.00 -9.11
C ARG A 28 -30.82 -2.28 -8.34
N HIS A 29 -30.27 -3.27 -9.03
CA HIS A 29 -29.95 -4.57 -8.45
C HIS A 29 -28.82 -4.51 -7.41
N LEU A 30 -27.77 -3.71 -7.66
CA LEU A 30 -26.72 -3.45 -6.67
C LEU A 30 -27.28 -2.74 -5.42
N GLY A 31 -28.21 -1.80 -5.60
CA GLY A 31 -28.91 -1.17 -4.48
C GLY A 31 -29.70 -2.18 -3.63
N MET A 32 -30.43 -3.10 -4.28
CA MET A 32 -31.15 -4.17 -3.59
C MET A 32 -30.21 -5.12 -2.83
N LEU A 33 -29.13 -5.58 -3.48
CA LEU A 33 -28.13 -6.46 -2.89
C LEU A 33 -27.34 -5.80 -1.75
N THR A 34 -27.18 -4.48 -1.81
CA THR A 34 -26.57 -3.74 -0.70
C THR A 34 -27.55 -3.62 0.47
N LYS A 35 -28.83 -3.36 0.19
CA LYS A 35 -29.88 -3.23 1.21
C LYS A 35 -30.16 -4.53 1.95
N ASP A 36 -30.07 -5.67 1.27
CA ASP A 36 -30.29 -6.99 1.87
C ASP A 36 -29.02 -7.62 2.49
N GLY A 37 -27.87 -6.93 2.40
CA GLY A 37 -26.60 -7.38 2.98
C GLY A 37 -25.84 -8.40 2.14
N SER A 38 -26.33 -8.80 0.97
CA SER A 38 -25.60 -9.68 0.03
C SER A 38 -24.32 -9.03 -0.50
N LEU A 39 -24.29 -7.71 -0.56
CA LEU A 39 -23.13 -6.90 -0.93
C LEU A 39 -22.92 -5.78 0.09
N ILE A 40 -21.67 -5.40 0.29
CA ILE A 40 -21.25 -4.22 1.05
C ILE A 40 -20.61 -3.24 0.05
N LYS A 41 -21.13 -2.02 -0.04
CA LYS A 41 -20.52 -0.98 -0.87
C LYS A 41 -19.22 -0.50 -0.20
N LEU A 42 -18.09 -0.72 -0.86
CA LEU A 42 -16.77 -0.30 -0.35
C LEU A 42 -16.41 1.11 -0.81
N SER A 43 -16.74 1.45 -2.06
CA SER A 43 -16.59 2.78 -2.63
C SER A 43 -17.54 2.96 -3.82
N GLN A 44 -17.45 4.09 -4.51
CA GLN A 44 -18.23 4.27 -5.73
C GLN A 44 -17.87 3.19 -6.76
N GLY A 45 -18.87 2.39 -7.14
CA GLY A 45 -18.72 1.32 -8.13
C GLY A 45 -17.94 0.09 -7.67
N VAL A 46 -17.59 -0.05 -6.39
CA VAL A 46 -16.89 -1.23 -5.83
C VAL A 46 -17.68 -1.81 -4.65
N TYR A 47 -17.88 -3.12 -4.69
CA TYR A 47 -18.76 -3.87 -3.80
C TYR A 47 -18.05 -5.13 -3.32
N TYR A 48 -18.32 -5.54 -2.09
CA TYR A 48 -17.78 -6.77 -1.51
C TYR A 48 -18.91 -7.72 -1.17
N ALA A 49 -18.80 -8.97 -1.60
CA ALA A 49 -19.69 -10.04 -1.18
C ALA A 49 -19.14 -10.65 0.12
N PRO A 50 -19.73 -10.35 1.30
CA PRO A 50 -19.12 -10.76 2.56
C PRO A 50 -19.18 -12.27 2.75
N LYS A 51 -18.13 -12.80 3.39
CA LYS A 51 -18.14 -14.16 3.94
C LYS A 51 -18.32 -14.09 5.46
N SER A 52 -19.12 -14.99 6.01
CA SER A 52 -19.33 -15.10 7.44
C SER A 52 -18.32 -16.05 8.08
N SER A 53 -17.88 -15.71 9.28
CA SER A 53 -17.12 -16.58 10.17
C SER A 53 -17.84 -16.69 11.51
N LYS A 54 -17.33 -17.54 12.43
CA LYS A 54 -17.82 -17.61 13.81
C LYS A 54 -17.74 -16.27 14.55
N PHE A 55 -16.94 -15.33 14.06
CA PHE A 55 -16.71 -14.01 14.66
C PHE A 55 -17.39 -12.87 13.89
N GLY A 56 -18.31 -13.19 12.97
CA GLY A 56 -19.01 -12.21 12.13
C GLY A 56 -18.43 -12.11 10.72
N LEU A 57 -18.72 -10.98 10.06
CA LEU A 57 -18.33 -10.75 8.67
C LEU A 57 -16.82 -10.57 8.57
N VAL A 58 -16.21 -11.31 7.65
CA VAL A 58 -14.77 -11.19 7.38
C VAL A 58 -14.57 -10.04 6.39
N PRO A 59 -13.62 -9.11 6.63
CA PRO A 59 -13.30 -8.08 5.64
C PRO A 59 -12.68 -8.68 4.37
N PRO A 60 -12.73 -7.97 3.23
CA PRO A 60 -11.97 -8.37 2.05
C PRO A 60 -10.48 -8.37 2.33
N ASP A 61 -9.74 -9.14 1.54
CA ASP A 61 -8.29 -9.01 1.46
C ASP A 61 -7.93 -7.62 0.92
N ASP A 62 -6.95 -6.97 1.55
CA ASP A 62 -6.61 -5.58 1.21
C ASP A 62 -5.99 -5.48 -0.21
N VAL A 63 -5.26 -6.50 -0.67
CA VAL A 63 -4.68 -6.55 -2.04
C VAL A 63 -5.79 -6.66 -3.06
N VAL A 64 -6.72 -7.61 -2.88
CA VAL A 64 -7.86 -7.82 -3.79
C VAL A 64 -8.74 -6.57 -3.87
N LEU A 65 -8.96 -5.90 -2.74
CA LEU A 65 -9.67 -4.64 -2.67
C LEU A 65 -8.96 -3.55 -3.48
N VAL A 66 -7.67 -3.32 -3.24
CA VAL A 66 -6.89 -2.28 -3.92
C VAL A 66 -6.80 -2.56 -5.42
N GLU A 67 -6.59 -3.81 -5.82
CA GLU A 67 -6.57 -4.25 -7.22
C GLU A 67 -7.90 -3.96 -7.92
N SER A 68 -9.01 -4.37 -7.29
CA SER A 68 -10.37 -4.10 -7.77
C SER A 68 -10.72 -2.61 -7.74
N PHE A 69 -10.10 -1.80 -6.89
CA PHE A 69 -10.29 -0.36 -6.88
C PHE A 69 -9.46 0.35 -7.97
N LEU A 70 -8.22 -0.07 -8.21
CA LEU A 70 -7.31 0.52 -9.20
C LEU A 70 -7.59 0.07 -10.63
N LYS A 71 -8.18 -1.11 -10.82
CA LYS A 71 -8.23 -1.82 -12.11
C LYS A 71 -6.80 -2.15 -12.56
N ASP A 72 -5.99 -2.58 -11.61
CA ASP A 72 -4.57 -2.78 -11.82
C ASP A 72 -4.00 -3.71 -10.77
N SER A 73 -3.13 -4.61 -11.21
CA SER A 73 -2.30 -5.43 -10.33
C SER A 73 -0.92 -4.81 -10.09
N ASP A 74 -0.55 -3.77 -10.86
CA ASP A 74 0.73 -3.07 -10.73
C ASP A 74 0.65 -1.97 -9.66
N PHE A 75 0.81 -2.39 -8.41
CA PHE A 75 0.90 -1.52 -7.24
C PHE A 75 1.73 -2.17 -6.14
N LEU A 76 2.25 -1.34 -5.23
CA LEU A 76 3.00 -1.79 -4.06
C LEU A 76 2.33 -1.25 -2.79
N MET A 77 2.03 -2.14 -1.85
CA MET A 77 1.47 -1.78 -0.55
C MET A 77 2.56 -1.68 0.51
N VAL A 78 2.61 -0.55 1.21
CA VAL A 78 3.61 -0.27 2.25
C VAL A 78 2.90 0.20 3.51
N LYS A 79 3.05 -0.53 4.62
CA LYS A 79 2.67 -0.01 5.95
C LYS A 79 3.91 0.63 6.56
N PRO A 80 3.90 1.92 6.92
CA PRO A 80 5.10 2.60 7.43
C PRO A 80 5.77 1.89 8.63
N ASN A 81 4.99 1.14 9.42
CA ASN A 81 5.49 0.30 10.52
C ASN A 81 6.57 -0.71 10.07
N VAL A 82 6.61 -1.10 8.78
CA VAL A 82 7.62 -2.02 8.24
C VAL A 82 9.03 -1.44 8.36
N TYR A 83 9.19 -0.11 8.41
CA TYR A 83 10.50 0.51 8.56
C TYR A 83 11.16 0.16 9.90
N ASN A 84 10.39 -0.26 10.91
CA ASN A 84 10.94 -0.70 12.20
C ASN A 84 11.88 -1.92 12.04
N THR A 85 11.69 -2.73 10.99
CA THR A 85 12.57 -3.86 10.65
C THR A 85 14.00 -3.42 10.29
N LEU A 86 14.21 -2.14 9.96
CA LEU A 86 15.54 -1.58 9.68
C LEU A 86 16.37 -1.36 10.96
N GLY A 87 15.76 -1.45 12.15
CA GLY A 87 16.45 -1.32 13.43
C GLY A 87 17.01 0.09 13.69
N LEU A 88 16.41 1.12 13.08
CA LEU A 88 16.82 2.53 13.24
C LEU A 88 16.23 3.19 14.49
N GLY A 89 15.49 2.46 15.32
CA GLY A 89 14.85 2.98 16.53
C GLY A 89 13.60 3.81 16.27
N LEU A 90 12.92 3.55 15.15
CA LEU A 90 11.60 4.08 14.85
C LEU A 90 10.57 3.50 15.82
N THR A 91 9.65 4.32 16.30
CA THR A 91 8.73 3.95 17.38
C THR A 91 7.27 4.29 17.09
N GLN A 92 7.00 5.10 16.08
CA GLN A 92 5.64 5.50 15.76
C GLN A 92 4.86 4.33 15.14
N LEU A 93 3.58 4.24 15.52
CA LEU A 93 2.64 3.26 14.98
C LEU A 93 1.62 3.96 14.08
N TYR A 94 1.58 3.54 12.82
CA TYR A 94 0.72 4.08 11.79
C TYR A 94 -0.46 3.14 11.52
N ASN A 95 -1.66 3.71 11.44
CA ASN A 95 -2.91 3.01 11.08
C ASN A 95 -3.27 3.18 9.58
N THR A 96 -2.33 3.64 8.77
CA THR A 96 -2.52 3.89 7.34
C THR A 96 -1.66 2.93 6.53
N THR A 97 -2.22 2.44 5.43
CA THR A 97 -1.45 1.70 4.41
C THR A 97 -1.22 2.60 3.20
N TRP A 98 0.02 2.73 2.77
CA TRP A 98 0.36 3.44 1.53
C TRP A 98 0.23 2.50 0.33
N VAL A 99 -0.34 3.00 -0.76
CA VAL A 99 -0.51 2.28 -2.02
C VAL A 99 0.22 3.04 -3.12
N TYR A 100 1.42 2.59 -3.45
CA TYR A 100 2.19 3.13 -4.57
C TYR A 100 1.63 2.56 -5.86
N ASN A 101 1.24 3.44 -6.77
CA ASN A 101 0.56 3.06 -8.00
C ASN A 101 0.76 4.13 -9.08
N HIS A 102 0.26 3.88 -10.29
CA HIS A 102 0.40 4.79 -11.43
C HIS A 102 -0.87 5.58 -11.78
N LYS A 103 -2.00 5.35 -11.09
CA LYS A 103 -3.34 5.76 -11.55
C LYS A 103 -4.06 6.76 -10.66
N ARG A 104 -3.92 6.65 -9.34
CA ARG A 104 -4.72 7.38 -8.35
C ARG A 104 -3.85 7.94 -7.24
N LYS A 105 -4.26 9.11 -6.74
CA LYS A 105 -3.67 9.77 -5.58
C LYS A 105 -4.74 10.13 -4.55
N GLY A 106 -4.34 10.23 -3.28
CA GLY A 106 -5.14 10.74 -2.16
C GLY A 106 -5.58 9.65 -1.18
N GLU A 107 -6.23 10.09 -0.11
CA GLU A 107 -6.72 9.21 0.95
C GLU A 107 -8.06 8.57 0.56
N PHE A 108 -8.15 7.25 0.71
CA PHE A 108 -9.37 6.48 0.55
C PHE A 108 -9.61 5.62 1.79
N LYS A 109 -10.87 5.58 2.24
CA LYS A 109 -11.30 4.76 3.37
C LYS A 109 -12.19 3.63 2.89
N PHE A 110 -11.79 2.40 3.21
CA PHE A 110 -12.57 1.20 2.89
C PHE A 110 -12.82 0.42 4.18
N ASN A 111 -14.09 0.20 4.52
CA ASN A 111 -14.49 -0.58 5.70
C ASN A 111 -13.76 -0.15 7.00
N GLY A 112 -13.61 1.17 7.21
CA GLY A 112 -12.93 1.74 8.39
C GLY A 112 -11.39 1.76 8.33
N LYS A 113 -10.76 1.17 7.31
CA LYS A 113 -9.31 1.25 7.09
C LYS A 113 -8.94 2.42 6.18
N SER A 114 -7.90 3.17 6.54
CA SER A 114 -7.35 4.26 5.73
C SER A 114 -6.22 3.78 4.82
N PHE A 115 -6.28 4.20 3.57
CA PHE A 115 -5.28 3.97 2.54
C PHE A 115 -4.85 5.29 1.91
N GLU A 116 -3.55 5.56 1.85
CA GLU A 116 -3.01 6.72 1.14
C GLU A 116 -2.46 6.26 -0.21
N PHE A 117 -3.13 6.66 -1.29
CA PHE A 117 -2.68 6.32 -2.63
C PHE A 117 -1.67 7.35 -3.08
N LYS A 118 -0.45 6.91 -3.41
CA LYS A 118 0.62 7.77 -3.90
C LYS A 118 0.98 7.42 -5.33
N ILE A 119 0.97 8.42 -6.21
CA ILE A 119 1.47 8.24 -7.57
C ILE A 119 2.99 8.22 -7.53
N LYS A 120 3.58 7.15 -8.05
CA LYS A 120 5.03 6.99 -8.21
C LYS A 120 5.31 6.68 -9.68
N SER A 121 6.44 7.16 -10.21
CA SER A 121 6.89 6.81 -11.56
C SER A 121 7.34 5.36 -11.65
N SER A 122 7.88 4.82 -10.55
CA SER A 122 8.29 3.42 -10.43
C SER A 122 8.37 3.02 -8.95
N PHE A 123 8.25 1.73 -8.70
CA PHE A 123 8.48 1.05 -7.42
C PHE A 123 8.87 -0.42 -7.73
N PRO A 124 9.54 -1.12 -6.81
CA PRO A 124 9.86 -2.53 -7.01
C PRO A 124 8.62 -3.42 -6.82
N ASN A 125 8.66 -4.62 -7.38
CA ASN A 125 7.60 -5.61 -7.21
C ASN A 125 7.52 -6.20 -5.79
N GLN A 126 8.58 -6.06 -5.00
CA GLN A 126 8.70 -6.61 -3.66
C GLN A 126 9.44 -5.65 -2.74
N LEU A 127 9.10 -5.69 -1.45
CA LEU A 127 9.81 -4.94 -0.42
C LEU A 127 11.13 -5.65 -0.07
N THR A 128 12.24 -5.03 -0.48
CA THR A 128 13.58 -5.42 -0.04
C THR A 128 14.05 -4.50 1.08
N LYS A 129 15.00 -4.98 1.90
CA LYS A 129 15.57 -4.19 2.99
C LYS A 129 16.20 -2.89 2.48
N GLU A 130 16.90 -2.95 1.35
CA GLU A 130 17.51 -1.82 0.67
C GLU A 130 16.47 -0.81 0.18
N PHE A 131 15.37 -1.29 -0.43
CA PHE A 131 14.26 -0.44 -0.82
C PHE A 131 13.61 0.24 0.37
N LEU A 132 13.38 -0.48 1.47
CA LEU A 132 12.78 0.10 2.67
C LEU A 132 13.60 1.27 3.24
N LEU A 133 14.94 1.21 3.20
CA LEU A 133 15.76 2.33 3.64
C LEU A 133 15.61 3.54 2.70
N VAL A 134 15.66 3.32 1.39
CA VAL A 134 15.47 4.40 0.39
C VAL A 134 14.08 5.02 0.52
N ASP A 135 13.07 4.18 0.70
CA ASP A 135 11.69 4.58 0.83
C ASP A 135 11.42 5.31 2.15
N LEU A 136 11.97 4.85 3.27
CA LEU A 136 11.96 5.59 4.53
C LEU A 136 12.50 7.02 4.33
N LEU A 137 13.69 7.14 3.73
CA LEU A 137 14.32 8.44 3.48
C LEU A 137 13.51 9.34 2.53
N ASN A 138 12.86 8.75 1.53
CA ASN A 138 11.98 9.48 0.62
C ASN A 138 10.75 10.08 1.32
N ASN A 139 10.27 9.44 2.39
CA ASN A 139 9.03 9.83 3.06
C ASN A 139 9.26 10.34 4.49
N LEU A 140 10.49 10.61 4.92
CA LEU A 140 10.80 11.05 6.29
C LEU A 140 10.00 12.28 6.74
N ASP A 141 9.70 13.20 5.82
CA ASP A 141 8.92 14.41 6.12
C ASP A 141 7.42 14.12 6.38
N GLU A 142 6.93 12.94 5.97
CA GLU A 142 5.56 12.48 6.23
C GLU A 142 5.44 11.61 7.49
N LEU A 143 6.58 11.27 8.11
CA LEU A 143 6.63 10.43 9.30
C LEU A 143 6.79 11.32 10.54
N ALA A 144 6.09 10.95 11.62
CA ALA A 144 6.20 11.61 12.93
C ALA A 144 7.45 11.13 13.71
N GLU A 145 8.55 10.89 13.01
CA GLU A 145 9.81 10.38 13.56
C GLU A 145 10.84 11.51 13.68
N ASP A 146 11.77 11.41 14.64
CA ASP A 146 12.90 12.32 14.72
C ASP A 146 13.85 12.04 13.55
N GLN A 147 13.74 12.86 12.50
CA GLN A 147 14.54 12.73 11.29
C GLN A 147 16.05 12.77 11.59
N ASN A 148 16.48 13.65 12.48
CA ASN A 148 17.90 13.84 12.78
C ASN A 148 18.46 12.62 13.50
N GLN A 149 17.76 12.09 14.49
CA GLN A 149 18.16 10.87 15.18
C GLN A 149 18.14 9.66 14.25
N THR A 150 17.11 9.54 13.41
CA THR A 150 16.98 8.46 12.44
C THR A 150 18.19 8.45 11.49
N ILE A 151 18.53 9.61 10.91
CA ILE A 151 19.65 9.74 9.99
C ILE A 151 20.99 9.43 10.66
N LYS A 152 21.20 9.88 11.90
CA LYS A 152 22.44 9.63 12.66
C LYS A 152 22.71 8.15 12.92
N ARG A 153 21.68 7.30 12.97
CA ARG A 153 21.81 5.85 13.22
C ARG A 153 22.06 5.04 11.95
N ILE A 154 21.84 5.61 10.77
CA ILE A 154 22.03 4.90 9.49
C ILE A 154 23.48 4.39 9.31
N PRO A 155 24.55 5.19 9.54
CA PRO A 155 25.93 4.74 9.33
C PRO A 155 26.27 3.44 10.06
N GLU A 156 25.78 3.29 11.29
CA GLU A 156 25.99 2.11 12.14
C GLU A 156 25.30 0.86 11.58
N LYS A 157 24.19 1.03 10.86
CA LYS A 157 23.42 -0.06 10.27
C LYS A 157 23.84 -0.41 8.85
N LEU A 158 24.58 0.45 8.15
CA LEU A 158 24.97 0.23 6.75
C LEU A 158 25.77 -1.05 6.50
N SER A 159 26.50 -1.57 7.48
CA SER A 159 27.21 -2.87 7.35
C SER A 159 26.26 -4.05 7.15
N SER A 160 24.99 -3.91 7.53
CA SER A 160 23.97 -4.96 7.41
C SER A 160 23.19 -4.93 6.09
N PHE A 161 23.53 -4.02 5.18
CA PHE A 161 22.87 -3.87 3.87
C PHE A 161 23.80 -4.37 2.76
N ASN A 162 23.22 -4.82 1.65
CA ASN A 162 23.97 -4.94 0.41
C ASN A 162 24.19 -3.54 -0.18
N ASN A 163 25.43 -3.05 -0.14
CA ASN A 163 25.76 -1.69 -0.58
C ASN A 163 25.53 -1.48 -2.09
N GLU A 164 25.85 -2.46 -2.93
CA GLU A 164 25.65 -2.36 -4.37
C GLU A 164 24.16 -2.24 -4.69
N GLU A 165 23.36 -3.10 -4.07
CA GLU A 165 21.91 -3.09 -4.23
C GLU A 165 21.28 -1.81 -3.66
N LEU A 166 21.74 -1.33 -2.50
CA LEU A 166 21.26 -0.08 -1.90
C LEU A 166 21.53 1.11 -2.82
N MET A 167 22.71 1.18 -3.44
CA MET A 167 23.03 2.25 -4.39
C MET A 167 22.20 2.13 -5.68
N ARG A 168 21.98 0.91 -6.18
CA ARG A 168 21.13 0.66 -7.36
C ARG A 168 19.69 1.11 -7.11
N VAL A 169 19.11 0.70 -5.99
CA VAL A 169 17.76 1.05 -5.56
C VAL A 169 17.66 2.55 -5.28
N ALA A 170 18.64 3.16 -4.62
CA ALA A 170 18.66 4.61 -4.39
C ALA A 170 18.68 5.38 -5.70
N GLN A 171 19.43 4.92 -6.70
CA GLN A 171 19.46 5.56 -8.01
C GLN A 171 18.13 5.42 -8.75
N GLN A 172 17.47 4.27 -8.65
CA GLN A 172 16.23 3.98 -9.35
C GLN A 172 15.00 4.64 -8.69
N TYR A 173 14.91 4.62 -7.36
CA TYR A 173 13.69 5.00 -6.62
C TYR A 173 13.90 6.15 -5.62
N GLY A 174 15.14 6.57 -5.37
CA GLY A 174 15.42 7.67 -4.44
C GLY A 174 15.04 9.04 -5.00
N SER A 175 14.53 9.91 -4.13
CA SER A 175 14.40 11.34 -4.40
C SER A 175 15.79 11.99 -4.52
N GLY A 176 15.87 13.21 -5.07
CA GLY A 176 17.12 13.97 -5.12
C GLY A 176 17.77 14.14 -3.73
N ARG A 177 16.95 14.47 -2.71
CA ARG A 177 17.37 14.60 -1.31
C ARG A 177 17.91 13.27 -0.77
N THR A 178 17.19 12.18 -1.00
CA THR A 178 17.59 10.82 -0.54
C THR A 178 18.93 10.40 -1.15
N LYS A 179 19.09 10.59 -2.47
CA LYS A 179 20.35 10.27 -3.17
C LYS A 179 21.52 11.07 -2.60
N GLN A 180 21.33 12.37 -2.39
CA GLN A 180 22.36 13.23 -1.81
C GLN A 180 22.72 12.82 -0.38
N LEU A 181 21.71 12.51 0.44
CA LEU A 181 21.90 12.08 1.82
C LEU A 181 22.71 10.77 1.89
N LEU A 182 22.28 9.74 1.16
CA LEU A 182 22.99 8.46 1.13
C LEU A 182 24.43 8.63 0.62
N LYS A 183 24.63 9.43 -0.43
CA LYS A 183 25.97 9.73 -0.96
C LYS A 183 26.87 10.37 0.10
N SER A 184 26.35 11.33 0.86
CA SER A 184 27.10 11.98 1.96
C SER A 184 27.45 10.99 3.07
N ILE A 185 26.49 10.15 3.48
CA ILE A 185 26.73 9.13 4.51
C ILE A 185 27.82 8.14 4.07
N TYR A 186 27.77 7.64 2.83
CA TYR A 186 28.79 6.73 2.30
C TYR A 186 30.18 7.37 2.22
N ARG A 187 30.27 8.63 1.77
CA ARG A 187 31.55 9.35 1.72
C ARG A 187 32.20 9.47 3.09
N ASN A 188 31.43 9.86 4.10
CA ASN A 188 31.93 9.98 5.47
C ASN A 188 32.35 8.62 6.04
N LYS A 189 31.60 7.55 5.75
CA LYS A 189 31.98 6.20 6.18
C LYS A 189 33.31 5.74 5.60
N ILE A 190 33.57 6.01 4.31
CA ILE A 190 34.84 5.66 3.66
C ILE A 190 36.01 6.49 4.20
N GLN A 191 35.78 7.76 4.57
CA GLN A 191 36.81 8.62 5.14
C GLN A 191 37.18 8.27 6.59
N HIS A 192 36.35 7.48 7.28
CA HIS A 192 36.51 7.10 8.68
C HIS A 192 36.61 5.57 8.88
N ALA A 193 36.76 4.79 7.82
CA ALA A 193 37.00 3.34 7.84
C ALA A 193 38.49 3.06 7.59
#